data_AF-A0A6V7LU27-F1
#
_entry.id   AF-A0A6V7LU27-F1
#
_cell.length_a   1.000
_cell.length_b   1.000
_cell.length_c   1.000
_cell.angle_alpha   90.00
_cell.angle_beta   90.00
_cell.angle_gamma   90.00
#
_symmetry.space_group_name_H-M   'P 1'
#
loop_
_entity.id
_entity.type
_entity.pdbx_description
1 polymer ?
#
loop_
_entity_poly.entity_id
_entity_poly.type
_entity_poly.pdbx_seq_one_letter_code
_entity_poly.pdbx_strand_id
1 'polypeptide(L)' 'RANSNNTQVTILNVDYGLSGNFCCEVTADAPTFTTESGTTKLLVV' A
#
# COMPACT_ATOMS: atom_id res chain seq x y z
N ARG A 1 7.01 15.20 -0.14
CA ARG A 1 7.56 13.85 -0.41
C ARG A 1 6.90 12.94 0.62
N ALA A 2 5.92 12.13 0.21
CA ALA A 2 4.97 11.54 1.14
C ALA A 2 5.53 10.28 1.82
N ASN A 3 5.27 10.18 3.12
CA ASN A 3 5.68 9.12 4.02
C ASN A 3 4.89 7.83 3.73
N SER A 4 5.31 7.06 2.73
CA SER A 4 4.85 5.67 2.64
C SER A 4 5.47 4.90 3.80
N ASN A 5 4.65 4.24 4.60
CA ASN A 5 5.06 3.42 5.74
C ASN A 5 4.30 2.08 5.72
N ASN A 6 4.46 1.28 6.76
CA ASN A 6 3.86 -0.05 6.86
C ASN A 6 2.32 -0.06 6.86
N THR A 7 1.68 1.08 7.16
CA THR A 7 0.22 1.22 7.25
C THR A 7 -0.38 2.14 6.19
N GLN A 8 0.43 2.95 5.49
CA GLN A 8 -0.07 3.93 4.55
C GLN A 8 0.85 4.07 3.35
N VAL A 9 0.29 4.03 2.14
CA VAL A 9 1.02 4.21 0.88
C VAL A 9 0.40 5.37 0.12
N THR A 10 1.23 6.28 -0.38
CA THR A 10 0.75 7.38 -1.24
C THR A 10 1.02 7.04 -2.70
N ILE A 11 -0.04 6.99 -3.50
CA ILE A 11 0.04 6.79 -4.94
C ILE A 11 -0.15 8.15 -5.63
N LEU A 12 0.77 8.52 -6.51
CA LEU A 12 0.73 9.76 -7.29
C LEU A 12 0.32 9.44 -8.73
N ASN A 13 -0.20 10.45 -9.43
CA ASN A 13 -0.62 10.33 -10.84
C ASN A 13 -1.66 9.23 -11.06
N VAL A 14 -2.68 9.19 -10.20
CA VAL A 14 -3.76 8.19 -10.27
C VAL A 14 -4.84 8.69 -11.25
N ASP A 15 -5.13 7.89 -12.26
CA ASP A 15 -6.24 8.10 -13.21
C ASP A 15 -7.45 7.23 -12.85
N TYR A 16 -8.63 7.55 -13.40
CA TYR A 16 -9.89 6.83 -13.15
C TYR A 16 -9.81 5.31 -13.33
N GLY A 17 -8.97 4.84 -14.27
CA GLY A 17 -8.75 3.42 -14.54
C GLY A 17 -7.98 2.66 -13.46
N LEU A 18 -7.36 3.38 -12.50
CA LEU A 18 -6.66 2.80 -11.35
C LEU A 18 -7.56 2.62 -10.12
N SER A 19 -8.88 2.81 -10.26
CA SER A 19 -9.82 2.47 -9.18
C SER A 19 -9.87 0.96 -8.96
N GLY A 20 -9.77 0.52 -7.71
CA GLY A 20 -9.68 -0.91 -7.41
C GLY A 20 -9.25 -1.24 -5.99
N ASN A 21 -9.02 -2.52 -5.73
CA ASN A 21 -8.48 -3.00 -4.47
C ASN A 21 -6.95 -3.07 -4.58
N PHE A 22 -6.27 -2.37 -3.69
CA PHE A 22 -4.82 -2.39 -3.57
C PHE A 22 -4.44 -3.18 -2.33
N CYS A 23 -3.48 -4.09 -2.49
CA CYS A 23 -2.86 -4.80 -1.38
C CYS A 23 -1.42 -4.31 -1.25
N CYS A 24 -1.01 -3.97 -0.04
CA CYS A 24 0.39 -3.78 0.30
C CYS A 24 0.85 -4.94 1.19
N GLU A 25 2.08 -5.41 0.95
CA GLU A 25 2.74 -6.39 1.80
C GLU A 25 4.05 -5.78 2.29
N VAL A 26 4.30 -5.94 3.59
CA VAL A 26 5.52 -5.50 4.25
C VAL A 26 6.15 -6.73 4.88
N THR A 27 7.34 -7.08 4.41
CA THR A 27 8.13 -8.18 4.94
C THR A 27 9.29 -7.62 5.75
N ALA A 28 9.39 -7.98 7.02
CA ALA A 28 10.56 -7.68 7.84
C ALA A 28 11.63 -8.74 7.61
N ASP A 29 12.86 -8.30 7.45
CA ASP A 29 14.04 -9.16 7.31
C ASP A 29 14.41 -9.83 8.65
N ALA A 30 15.43 -10.71 8.62
CA ALA A 30 15.92 -11.40 9.83
C ALA A 30 16.22 -10.42 10.99
N PRO A 31 16.01 -10.84 12.26
CA PRO A 31 15.65 -12.19 12.73
C PRO A 31 14.16 -12.43 12.92
N THR A 32 13.32 -11.40 12.77
CA THR A 32 11.90 -11.45 13.17
C THR A 32 10.98 -11.99 12.09
N PHE A 33 11.39 -12.01 10.82
CA PHE A 33 10.65 -12.57 9.67
C PHE A 33 9.13 -12.46 9.81
N THR A 34 8.61 -11.23 9.81
CA THR A 34 7.17 -10.96 9.89
C THR A 34 6.66 -10.47 8.55
N THR A 35 5.51 -10.99 8.12
CA THR A 35 4.80 -10.49 6.95
C THR A 35 3.49 -9.86 7.40
N GLU A 36 3.33 -8.56 7.12
CA GLU A 36 2.06 -7.86 7.30
C GLU A 36 1.48 -7.52 5.93
N SER A 37 0.19 -7.79 5.74
CA SER A 37 -0.52 -7.43 4.51
C SER A 37 -1.76 -6.59 4.83
N GLY A 38 -1.95 -5.49 4.10
CA GLY A 38 -3.11 -4.62 4.21
C GLY A 38 -3.81 -4.46 2.87
N THR A 39 -5.13 -4.63 2.83
CA THR A 39 -5.93 -4.35 1.63
C THR A 39 -6.78 -3.11 1.85
N THR A 40 -6.78 -2.19 0.88
CA THR A 40 -7.61 -0.98 0.87
C THR A 40 -8.19 -0.73 -0.51
N LYS A 41 -9.42 -0.24 -0.56
CA LYS A 41 -10.07 0.19 -1.80
C LYS A 41 -9.72 1.63 -2.10
N LEU A 42 -9.20 1.87 -3.30
CA LEU A 42 -8.90 3.22 -3.80
C LEU A 42 -9.97 3.61 -4.82
N LEU A 43 -10.68 4.70 -4.54
CA LEU A 43 -11.71 5.26 -5.41
C LEU A 43 -11.25 6.63 -5.89
N VAL A 44 -11.10 6.78 -7.21
CA VAL A 44 -10.86 8.06 -7.87
C VAL A 44 -12.22 8.57 -8.34
N VAL A 45 -12.63 9.75 -7.86
CA VAL A 45 -13.93 10.38 -8.14
C VAL A 45 -13.81 11.54 -9.14
#